data_AF-A0A7W1FUY9-F1
#
_entry.id   AF-A0A7W1FUY9-F1
#
_cell.length_a   1.000
_cell.length_b   1.000
_cell.length_c   1.000
_cell.angle_alpha   90.00
_cell.angle_beta   90.00
_cell.angle_gamma   90.00
#
_symmetry.space_group_name_H-M   'P 1'
#
loop_
_entity.id
_entity.type
_entity.pdbx_description
1 polymer ?
#
loop_
_entity_poly.entity_id
_entity_poly.type
_entity_poly.pdbx_seq_one_letter_code
_entity_poly.pdbx_strand_id
1 'polypeptide(L)'
;MVVTLSQALDIAERFEPYRVGVVIDVYHVFWDPDLYSQIARASGRIFGFHANDWLAPKPDLLLSRAMMGDGPIEIRRIREAVDAAGYYGPIEVEIFNQDLWNTPGDEVLTLTKERYLRHA
;
A
#
# COMPACT_ATOMS: atom_id res chain seq x y z
N MET A 1 -15.19 10.15 8.28
CA MET A 1 -13.85 9.53 8.33
C MET A 1 -13.93 8.26 7.48
N VAL A 2 -12.94 8.01 6.64
CA VAL A 2 -12.84 6.78 5.81
C VAL A 2 -11.68 5.99 6.39
N VAL A 3 -11.94 4.78 6.87
CA VAL A 3 -10.94 3.93 7.54
C VAL A 3 -10.80 2.54 6.90
N THR A 4 -11.68 2.18 5.96
CA THR A 4 -11.59 0.92 5.21
C THR A 4 -11.69 1.15 3.71
N LEU A 5 -11.21 0.18 2.93
CA LEU A 5 -11.35 0.19 1.48
C LEU A 5 -12.83 0.16 1.05
N SER A 6 -13.67 -0.58 1.77
CA SER A 6 -15.12 -0.63 1.51
C SER A 6 -15.77 0.76 1.59
N GLN A 7 -15.46 1.54 2.64
CA GLN A 7 -15.99 2.91 2.79
C GLN A 7 -15.50 3.85 1.68
N ALA A 8 -14.25 3.67 1.21
CA ALA A 8 -13.73 4.43 0.08
C ALA A 8 -14.48 4.08 -1.22
N LEU A 9 -14.74 2.79 -1.45
CA LEU A 9 -15.49 2.30 -2.61
C LEU A 9 -16.95 2.77 -2.60
N ASP A 10 -17.62 2.78 -1.44
CA ASP A 10 -18.98 3.30 -1.29
C ASP A 10 -19.13 4.79 -1.72
N ILE A 11 -18.03 5.55 -1.64
CA ILE A 11 -17.97 6.94 -2.13
C ILE A 11 -17.65 6.94 -3.62
N ALA A 12 -16.63 6.19 -4.05
CA ALA A 12 -16.15 6.16 -5.43
C ALA A 12 -17.23 5.67 -6.42
N GLU A 13 -18.03 4.68 -6.04
CA GLU A 13 -19.06 4.06 -6.88
C GLU A 13 -20.23 5.01 -7.24
N ARG A 14 -20.33 6.16 -6.57
CA ARG A 14 -21.29 7.22 -6.93
C ARG A 14 -20.91 7.97 -8.20
N PHE A 15 -19.72 7.72 -8.72
CA PHE A 15 -19.15 8.38 -9.89
C PHE A 15 -18.67 7.34 -10.92
N GLU A 16 -18.50 7.79 -12.15
CA GLU A 16 -17.92 7.00 -13.23
C GLU A 16 -16.54 6.42 -12.86
N PRO A 17 -16.24 5.16 -13.20
CA PRO A 17 -15.04 4.45 -12.75
C PRO A 17 -13.72 5.10 -13.15
N TYR A 18 -13.68 5.79 -14.29
CA TYR A 18 -12.47 6.49 -14.76
C TYR A 18 -12.26 7.87 -14.10
N ARG A 19 -13.24 8.39 -13.33
CA ARG A 19 -13.15 9.72 -12.68
C ARG A 19 -12.76 9.62 -11.22
N VAL A 20 -13.30 8.63 -10.51
CA VAL A 20 -13.07 8.45 -9.07
C VAL A 20 -12.76 7.00 -8.78
N GLY A 21 -11.57 6.79 -8.22
CA GLY A 21 -11.03 5.50 -7.85
C GLY A 21 -10.39 5.55 -6.47
N VAL A 22 -9.61 4.52 -6.18
CA VAL A 22 -8.92 4.32 -4.91
C VAL A 22 -7.43 4.07 -5.14
N VAL A 23 -6.62 4.48 -4.18
CA VAL A 23 -5.22 4.07 -4.05
C VAL A 23 -5.17 3.06 -2.93
N ILE A 24 -4.61 1.88 -3.22
CA ILE A 24 -4.48 0.80 -2.23
C ILE A 24 -3.08 0.89 -1.64
N ASP A 25 -2.97 1.43 -0.42
CA ASP A 25 -1.73 1.46 0.35
C ASP A 25 -1.76 0.33 1.38
N VAL A 26 -0.79 -0.57 1.30
CA VAL A 26 -0.72 -1.75 2.17
C VAL A 26 -0.72 -1.37 3.65
N TYR A 27 -0.11 -0.25 4.05
CA TYR A 27 -0.10 0.23 5.44
C TYR A 27 -1.52 0.45 5.99
N HIS A 28 -2.42 0.92 5.14
CA HIS A 28 -3.76 1.34 5.52
C HIS A 28 -4.76 0.20 5.52
N VAL A 29 -4.49 -0.89 4.78
CA VAL A 29 -5.50 -1.92 4.49
C VAL A 29 -5.12 -3.32 4.94
N PHE A 30 -3.85 -3.62 5.26
CA PHE A 30 -3.40 -5.01 5.51
C PHE A 30 -4.11 -5.72 6.67
N TRP A 31 -4.66 -4.96 7.62
CA TRP A 31 -5.34 -5.46 8.81
C TRP A 31 -6.81 -5.85 8.56
N ASP A 32 -7.39 -5.42 7.44
CA ASP A 32 -8.81 -5.59 7.14
C ASP A 32 -9.10 -7.05 6.71
N PRO A 33 -9.96 -7.79 7.44
CA PRO A 33 -10.29 -9.17 7.07
C PRO A 33 -11.02 -9.29 5.72
N ASP A 34 -11.71 -8.23 5.29
CA ASP A 34 -12.44 -8.22 4.03
C ASP A 34 -11.57 -7.75 2.85
N LEU A 35 -10.29 -7.43 3.08
CA LEU A 35 -9.38 -6.80 2.11
C LEU A 35 -9.48 -7.40 0.71
N TYR A 36 -9.30 -8.72 0.57
CA TYR A 36 -9.26 -9.37 -0.73
C TYR A 36 -10.58 -9.27 -1.49
N SER A 37 -11.72 -9.32 -0.77
CA SER A 37 -13.03 -9.11 -1.38
C SER A 37 -13.20 -7.67 -1.87
N GLN A 38 -12.68 -6.70 -1.11
CA GLN A 38 -12.77 -5.29 -1.47
C GLN A 38 -11.78 -4.92 -2.60
N ILE A 39 -10.61 -5.55 -2.68
CA ILE A 39 -9.70 -5.41 -3.82
C ILE A 39 -10.38 -5.91 -5.11
N ALA A 40 -11.04 -7.07 -5.06
CA ALA A 40 -11.79 -7.58 -6.20
C ALA A 40 -12.94 -6.63 -6.61
N ARG A 41 -13.69 -6.09 -5.63
CA ARG A 41 -14.72 -5.06 -5.87
C ARG A 41 -14.16 -3.79 -6.51
N ALA A 42 -12.92 -3.41 -6.19
CA ALA A 42 -12.26 -2.23 -6.74
C ALA A 42 -11.83 -2.37 -8.22
N SER A 43 -12.10 -3.49 -8.89
CA SER A 43 -11.72 -3.69 -10.29
C SER A 43 -12.20 -2.54 -11.19
N GLY A 44 -11.31 -2.04 -12.05
CA GLY A 44 -11.55 -0.85 -12.89
C GLY A 44 -11.51 0.49 -12.15
N ARG A 45 -11.24 0.51 -10.84
CA ARG A 45 -11.17 1.72 -9.99
C ARG A 45 -9.89 1.85 -9.18
N ILE A 46 -8.93 0.93 -9.32
CA ILE A 46 -7.62 1.04 -8.66
C ILE A 46 -6.76 2.00 -9.48
N PHE A 47 -6.38 3.13 -8.90
CA PHE A 47 -5.57 4.16 -9.55
C PHE A 47 -4.12 4.22 -9.04
N GLY A 48 -3.82 3.50 -7.96
CA GLY A 48 -2.49 3.44 -7.38
C GLY A 48 -2.35 2.26 -6.42
N PHE A 49 -1.11 1.82 -6.23
CA PHE A 49 -0.75 0.81 -5.24
C PHE A 49 0.53 1.25 -4.52
N HIS A 50 0.46 1.44 -3.20
CA HIS A 50 1.60 1.84 -2.37
C HIS A 50 2.13 0.64 -1.58
N ALA A 51 3.43 0.42 -1.66
CA ALA A 51 4.16 -0.61 -0.94
C ALA A 51 5.02 0.03 0.17
N ASN A 52 4.94 -0.57 1.34
CA ASN A 52 5.71 -0.28 2.54
C ASN A 52 5.46 -1.44 3.51
N ASP A 53 5.93 -1.34 4.75
CA ASP A 53 5.67 -2.34 5.77
C ASP A 53 5.31 -1.70 7.12
N TRP A 54 5.11 -2.54 8.14
CA TRP A 54 4.67 -2.11 9.46
C TRP A 54 5.69 -2.39 10.56
N LEU A 55 6.10 -1.36 11.29
CA LEU A 55 6.89 -1.52 12.51
C LEU A 55 6.02 -1.93 13.71
N ALA A 56 6.41 -3.01 14.39
CA ALA A 56 5.78 -3.48 15.62
C ALA A 56 6.84 -3.69 16.73
N PRO A 57 6.76 -2.99 17.88
CA PRO A 57 5.78 -1.96 18.25
C PRO A 57 5.94 -0.66 17.43
N LYS A 58 4.88 0.16 17.36
CA LYS A 58 4.91 1.47 16.70
C LYS A 58 5.59 2.52 17.59
N PRO A 59 6.74 3.09 17.19
CA PRO A 59 7.34 4.21 17.92
C PRO A 59 6.53 5.51 17.80
N ASP A 60 5.79 5.68 16.70
CA ASP A 60 5.04 6.91 16.38
C ASP A 60 3.74 6.63 15.59
N LEU A 61 2.77 7.54 15.56
CA LEU A 61 1.54 7.34 14.79
C LEU A 61 1.74 7.48 13.27
N LEU A 62 2.61 8.40 12.86
CA LEU A 62 2.89 8.76 11.47
C LEU A 62 4.17 8.08 10.96
N LEU A 63 5.25 8.11 11.75
CA LEU A 63 6.61 7.71 11.34
C LEU A 63 6.92 6.21 11.57
N SER A 64 5.90 5.36 11.56
CA SER A 64 6.02 3.92 11.85
C SER A 64 5.91 3.02 10.63
N ARG A 65 6.10 3.56 9.42
CA ARG A 65 6.22 2.72 8.23
C ARG A 65 7.61 2.06 8.23
N ALA A 66 7.66 0.80 7.86
CA ALA A 66 8.91 0.05 7.66
C ALA A 66 9.23 -0.07 6.17
N MET A 67 10.49 -0.41 5.89
CA MET A 67 10.90 -0.85 4.57
C MET A 67 10.29 -2.21 4.25
N MET A 68 9.95 -2.46 2.99
CA MET A 68 9.32 -3.72 2.57
C MET A 68 10.13 -4.94 3.02
N GLY A 69 9.47 -5.86 3.72
CA GLY A 69 10.07 -7.10 4.24
C GLY A 69 10.63 -6.98 5.66
N ASP A 70 10.61 -5.79 6.28
CA ASP A 70 10.99 -5.60 7.69
C ASP A 70 9.80 -5.74 8.65
N GLY A 71 8.58 -5.93 8.14
CA GLY A 71 7.37 -6.11 8.93
C GLY A 71 6.54 -7.33 8.50
N PRO A 72 5.32 -7.45 9.04
CA PRO A 72 4.48 -8.63 8.88
C PRO A 72 3.59 -8.58 7.63
N ILE A 73 3.60 -7.51 6.84
CA ILE A 73 2.65 -7.37 5.72
C ILE A 73 3.01 -8.37 4.61
N GLU A 74 2.03 -9.18 4.19
CA GLU A 74 2.17 -10.08 3.03
C GLU A 74 2.04 -9.29 1.70
N ILE A 75 2.98 -8.38 1.43
CA ILE A 75 2.91 -7.39 0.34
C ILE A 75 2.65 -8.05 -1.02
N ARG A 76 3.39 -9.12 -1.35
CA ARG A 76 3.19 -9.87 -2.61
C ARG A 76 1.79 -10.41 -2.79
N ARG A 77 1.20 -10.95 -1.71
CA ARG A 77 -0.15 -11.52 -1.77
C ARG A 77 -1.21 -10.44 -2.02
N ILE A 78 -1.02 -9.25 -1.43
CA ILE A 78 -1.89 -8.10 -1.70
C ILE A 78 -1.67 -7.61 -3.13
N ARG A 79 -0.42 -7.53 -3.60
CA ARG A 79 -0.07 -7.16 -4.97
C ARG A 79 -0.70 -8.09 -6.00
N GLU A 80 -0.63 -9.40 -5.81
CA GLU A 80 -1.26 -10.40 -6.68
C GLU A 80 -2.78 -10.20 -6.77
N ALA A 81 -3.43 -9.85 -5.66
CA ALA A 81 -4.86 -9.53 -5.67
C ALA A 81 -5.16 -8.25 -6.45
N VAL A 82 -4.31 -7.22 -6.31
CA VAL A 82 -4.42 -5.95 -7.06
C VAL A 82 -4.20 -6.16 -8.56
N ASP A 83 -3.23 -7.00 -8.94
CA ASP A 83 -3.00 -7.42 -10.33
C ASP A 83 -4.20 -8.18 -10.91
N ALA A 84 -4.77 -9.11 -10.13
CA ALA A 84 -5.96 -9.86 -10.52
C ALA A 84 -7.20 -8.96 -10.68
N ALA A 85 -7.27 -7.86 -9.93
CA ALA A 85 -8.30 -6.83 -10.08
C ALA A 85 -8.09 -5.92 -11.31
N GLY A 86 -6.96 -6.07 -12.03
CA GLY A 86 -6.69 -5.41 -13.30
C GLY A 86 -5.86 -4.13 -13.21
N TYR A 87 -5.13 -3.89 -12.11
CA TYR A 87 -4.20 -2.78 -12.01
C TYR A 87 -2.78 -3.20 -12.39
N TYR A 88 -2.25 -2.63 -13.47
CA TYR A 88 -0.88 -2.87 -13.96
C TYR A 88 -0.02 -1.60 -13.95
N GLY A 89 -0.43 -0.60 -13.18
CA GLY A 89 0.30 0.66 -13.02
C GLY A 89 1.57 0.51 -12.16
N PRO A 90 2.27 1.63 -11.90
CA PRO A 90 3.43 1.63 -11.04
C PRO A 90 3.09 1.19 -9.61
N ILE A 91 4.07 0.60 -8.93
CA ILE A 91 4.07 0.45 -7.47
C ILE A 91 4.83 1.64 -6.91
N GLU A 92 4.20 2.38 -6.03
CA GLU A 92 4.84 3.49 -5.32
C GLU A 92 5.39 2.99 -3.98
N VAL A 93 6.65 3.27 -3.67
CA VAL A 93 7.20 2.99 -2.35
C VAL A 93 7.05 4.24 -1.48
N GLU A 94 6.18 4.18 -0.47
CA GLU A 94 5.84 5.33 0.37
C GLU A 94 6.13 5.04 1.85
N ILE A 95 7.22 5.58 2.39
CA ILE A 95 7.69 5.29 3.74
C ILE A 95 7.96 6.58 4.52
N PHE A 96 7.21 6.78 5.61
CA PHE A 96 7.49 7.79 6.62
C PHE A 96 8.13 7.11 7.82
N ASN A 97 9.43 7.38 8.02
CA ASN A 97 10.26 6.75 9.04
C ASN A 97 11.45 7.67 9.34
N GLN A 98 11.61 8.08 10.60
CA GLN A 98 12.65 9.03 10.99
C GLN A 98 14.07 8.49 10.78
N ASP A 99 14.29 7.20 11.05
CA ASP A 99 15.62 6.58 10.93
C ASP A 99 16.04 6.51 9.46
N LEU A 100 15.11 6.18 8.57
CA LEU A 100 15.36 6.23 7.12
C LEU A 100 15.58 7.67 6.63
N TRP A 101 14.84 8.65 7.14
CA TRP A 101 15.06 10.06 6.80
C TRP A 101 16.40 10.60 7.30
N ASN A 102 16.95 10.02 8.37
CA ASN A 102 18.28 10.36 8.89
C ASN A 102 19.43 9.67 8.11
N THR A 103 19.11 8.77 7.18
CA THR A 103 20.08 8.03 6.35
C THR A 103 20.33 8.78 5.03
N PRO A 104 21.55 8.76 4.45
CA PRO A 104 21.79 9.36 3.13
C PRO A 104 20.84 8.84 2.05
N GLY A 105 20.29 9.75 1.23
CA GLY A 105 19.25 9.41 0.25
C GLY A 105 19.65 8.33 -0.77
N ASP A 106 20.92 8.31 -1.20
CA ASP A 106 21.42 7.29 -2.14
C ASP A 106 21.44 5.88 -1.52
N GLU A 107 21.73 5.78 -0.22
CA GLU A 107 21.68 4.53 0.52
C GLU A 107 20.22 4.05 0.67
N VAL A 108 19.30 4.96 1.02
CA VAL A 108 17.87 4.67 1.11
C VAL A 108 17.30 4.22 -0.23
N LEU A 109 17.71 4.87 -1.34
CA LEU A 109 17.26 4.50 -2.68
C LEU A 109 17.81 3.13 -3.10
N THR A 110 19.07 2.84 -2.78
CA THR A 110 19.70 1.54 -3.05
C THR A 110 18.97 0.43 -2.30
N LEU A 111 18.73 0.62 -0.99
CA LEU A 111 17.97 -0.31 -0.17
C LEU A 111 16.54 -0.50 -0.69
N THR A 112 15.85 0.60 -1.02
CA THR A 112 14.49 0.57 -1.56
C THR A 112 14.41 -0.29 -2.82
N LYS A 113 15.35 -0.15 -3.77
CA LYS A 113 15.39 -0.97 -4.99
C LYS A 113 15.62 -2.46 -4.67
N GLU A 114 16.54 -2.75 -3.75
CA GLU A 114 16.85 -4.12 -3.35
C GLU A 114 15.65 -4.81 -2.68
N ARG A 115 14.91 -4.06 -1.87
CA ARG A 115 13.72 -4.54 -1.15
C ARG A 115 12.51 -4.65 -2.06
N TYR A 116 12.34 -3.70 -2.97
CA TYR A 116 11.34 -3.74 -4.02
C TYR A 116 11.41 -5.05 -4.81
N LEU A 117 12.57 -5.38 -5.38
CA LEU A 117 12.74 -6.61 -6.16
C LEU A 117 12.50 -7.90 -5.35
N ARG A 118 12.69 -7.84 -4.03
CA ARG A 118 12.61 -9.00 -3.13
C ARG A 118 11.30 -9.16 -2.39
N HIS A 119 10.45 -8.15 -2.30
CA HIS A 119 9.25 -8.18 -1.45
C HIS A 119 8.00 -7.53 -2.07
N ALA A 120 8.16 -6.66 -3.06
CA ALA A 120 7.02 -6.04 -3.75
C ALA A 120 6.48 -6.91 -4.89
#